data_AF-A0A366MAU8-F1
#
_entry.id   AF-A0A366MAU8-F1
#
_cell.length_a   1.000
_cell.length_b   1.000
_cell.length_c   1.000
_cell.angle_alpha   90.00
_cell.angle_beta   90.00
_cell.angle_gamma   90.00
#
_symmetry.space_group_name_H-M   'P 1'
#
loop_
_entity.id
_entity.type
_entity.pdbx_description
1 polymer ?
#
loop_
_entity_poly.entity_id
_entity_poly.type
_entity_poly.pdbx_seq_one_letter_code
_entity_poly.pdbx_strand_id
1 'polypeptide(L)' 'MPRLLELSENAEKVVVVGPATPLAAPLFDFGADDLSGLVITDNTLALQIASGAENQRIYYAGKKEK' A
#
# COMPACT_ATOMS: atom_id res chain seq x y z
N MET A 1 -8.41 -1.06 -8.94
CA MET A 1 -9.58 -1.49 -8.14
C MET A 1 -10.80 -0.61 -8.46
N PRO A 2 -11.26 -0.51 -9.73
CA PRO A 2 -12.16 0.59 -10.11
C PRO A 2 -13.57 0.46 -9.53
N ARG A 3 -14.15 -0.75 -9.55
CA ARG A 3 -15.53 -0.99 -9.09
C ARG A 3 -15.74 -0.72 -7.60
N LEU A 4 -14.74 -0.95 -6.75
CA LEU A 4 -14.86 -0.69 -5.32
C LEU A 4 -14.81 0.81 -5.02
N LEU A 5 -14.03 1.59 -5.77
CA LEU A 5 -14.01 3.06 -5.64
C LEU A 5 -15.35 3.65 -6.07
N GLU A 6 -15.90 3.19 -7.20
CA GLU A 6 -17.22 3.61 -7.69
C GLU A 6 -18.35 3.32 -6.69
N LEU A 7 -18.38 2.11 -6.12
CA LEU A 7 -19.37 1.74 -5.08
C LEU A 7 -19.22 2.55 -3.79
N SER A 8 -18.05 3.16 -3.56
CA SER A 8 -17.74 3.93 -2.37
C SER A 8 -17.88 5.44 -2.58
N GLU A 9 -18.45 5.89 -3.70
CA GLU A 9 -18.56 7.32 -4.06
C GLU A 9 -19.25 8.20 -3.00
N ASN A 10 -20.10 7.59 -2.16
CA ASN A 10 -20.84 8.28 -1.10
C ASN A 10 -20.24 8.04 0.30
N ALA A 11 -19.08 7.37 0.40
CA ALA A 11 -18.37 7.21 1.66
C ALA A 11 -17.78 8.55 2.10
N GLU A 12 -17.73 8.81 3.42
CA GLU A 12 -17.08 10.01 3.96
C GLU A 12 -15.56 10.02 3.70
N LYS A 13 -14.94 8.83 3.64
CA LYS A 13 -13.52 8.66 3.35
C LYS A 13 -13.21 7.27 2.77
N VAL A 14 -12.41 7.24 1.72
CA VAL A 14 -11.91 6.03 1.04
C VAL A 14 -10.39 5.97 1.20
N VAL A 15 -9.89 4.93 1.87
CA VAL A 15 -8.44 4.72 2.09
C VAL A 15 -7.96 3.47 1.40
N VAL A 16 -6.91 3.57 0.58
CA VAL A 16 -6.24 2.41 -0.01
C VAL A 16 -5.12 1.95 0.92
N VAL A 17 -5.19 0.71 1.42
CA VAL A 17 -4.27 0.21 2.46
C VAL A 17 -3.57 -1.07 2.02
N GLY A 18 -2.26 -1.14 2.24
CA GLY A 18 -1.50 -2.37 2.06
C GLY A 18 -0.02 -2.11 1.72
N PRO A 19 0.86 -3.10 1.91
CA PRO A 19 2.27 -2.95 1.58
C PRO A 19 2.52 -2.72 0.08
N ALA A 20 1.55 -3.07 -0.78
CA ALA A 20 1.59 -2.86 -2.22
C ALA A 20 0.82 -1.61 -2.68
N THR A 21 0.30 -0.77 -1.77
CA THR A 21 -0.37 0.48 -2.14
C THR A 21 0.61 1.41 -2.83
N PRO A 22 0.38 1.82 -4.08
CA PRO A 22 1.18 2.85 -4.73
C PRO A 22 0.96 4.19 -4.01
N LEU A 23 2.03 4.82 -3.52
CA LEU A 23 1.98 6.16 -2.94
C LEU A 23 2.00 7.23 -4.04
N ALA A 24 1.01 7.18 -4.93
CA ALA A 24 0.93 8.01 -6.11
C ALA A 24 -0.24 8.98 -6.02
N ALA A 25 0.06 10.28 -6.00
CA ALA A 25 -0.94 11.36 -5.93
C ALA A 25 -2.09 11.25 -6.95
N PRO A 26 -1.88 10.78 -8.20
CA PRO A 26 -2.97 10.63 -9.16
C PRO A 26 -4.11 9.70 -8.71
N LEU A 27 -3.90 8.82 -7.72
CA LEU A 27 -4.98 7.98 -7.18
C LEU A 27 -6.10 8.79 -6.52
N PHE A 28 -5.81 10.02 -6.08
CA PHE A 28 -6.82 10.91 -5.52
C PHE A 28 -7.84 11.36 -6.58
N ASP A 29 -7.42 11.47 -7.84
CA ASP A 29 -8.31 11.80 -8.97
C ASP A 29 -9.28 10.65 -9.32
N PHE A 30 -9.04 9.45 -8.79
CA PHE A 30 -9.85 8.25 -9.05
C PHE A 30 -10.75 7.84 -7.87
N GLY A 31 -10.91 8.70 -6.86
CA GLY A 31 -11.84 8.48 -5.74
C GLY A 31 -11.24 7.83 -4.50
N ALA A 32 -9.91 7.85 -4.34
CA ALA A 32 -9.27 7.62 -3.05
C ALA A 32 -9.07 8.97 -2.34
N ASP A 33 -9.16 8.99 -1.01
CA ASP A 33 -8.88 10.19 -0.20
C ASP A 33 -7.54 10.10 0.52
N ASP A 34 -7.00 8.90 0.69
CA ASP A 34 -5.82 8.64 1.50
C ASP A 34 -5.13 7.32 1.09
N LEU A 35 -3.80 7.24 1.25
CA LEU A 35 -2.96 6.14 0.78
C LEU A 35 -2.04 5.67 1.92
N SER A 36 -2.29 4.46 2.44
CA SER A 36 -1.48 3.86 3.50
C SER A 36 -0.68 2.69 2.93
N GLY A 37 0.64 2.91 2.79
CA GLY A 37 1.58 2.02 2.13
C GLY A 37 2.74 1.57 3.01
N LEU A 38 3.73 0.95 2.36
CA LEU A 38 5.01 0.55 2.95
C LEU A 38 6.14 1.10 2.07
N VAL A 39 7.03 1.88 2.67
CA VAL A 39 8.28 2.29 2.02
C VAL A 39 9.38 1.32 2.46
N ILE A 40 9.98 0.62 1.50
CA ILE A 40 11.10 -0.30 1.76
C ILE A 40 12.34 0.50 2.14
N THR A 41 12.92 0.18 3.30
CA THR A 41 14.17 0.79 3.80
C THR A 41 15.33 -0.20 3.77
N ASP A 42 15.04 -1.51 3.73
CA ASP A 42 16.03 -2.57 3.55
C ASP A 42 15.66 -3.41 2.30
N ASN A 43 16.33 -3.12 1.19
CA ASN A 43 16.08 -3.80 -0.08
C ASN A 43 16.49 -5.29 -0.05
N THR A 44 17.56 -5.62 0.68
CA THR A 44 18.07 -7.00 0.75
C THR A 44 17.09 -7.88 1.51
N LEU A 45 16.67 -7.42 2.69
CA LEU A 45 15.67 -8.11 3.50
C LEU A 45 14.33 -8.23 2.76
N ALA A 46 13.89 -7.17 2.07
CA ALA A 46 12.67 -7.21 1.27
C ALA A 46 12.71 -8.29 0.19
N LEU A 47 13.84 -8.42 -0.53
CA LEU A 47 14.05 -9.47 -1.54
C LEU A 47 14.09 -10.87 -0.93
N GLN A 48 14.75 -11.05 0.23
CA GLN A 48 14.80 -12.33 0.93
C GLN A 48 13.42 -12.77 1.42
N ILE A 49 12.63 -11.84 1.97
CA ILE A 49 11.25 -12.10 2.37
C ILE A 49 10.39 -12.43 1.13
N ALA A 50 10.47 -11.63 0.07
CA ALA A 50 9.65 -11.83 -1.13
C ALA A 50 9.96 -13.14 -1.88
N SER A 51 11.22 -13.59 -1.83
CA SER A 51 11.65 -14.87 -2.41
C SER A 51 11.35 -16.08 -1.52
N GLY A 52 10.91 -15.87 -0.27
CA GLY A 52 10.69 -16.93 0.71
C GLY A 52 11.97 -17.48 1.35
N ALA A 53 13.14 -16.89 1.07
CA ALA A 53 14.41 -17.22 1.73
C ALA A 53 14.38 -16.85 3.22
N GLU A 54 13.52 -15.91 3.59
CA GLU A 54 13.30 -15.49 4.98
C GLU A 54 11.81 -15.50 5.33
N ASN A 55 11.46 -16.21 6.41
CA ASN A 55 10.08 -16.33 6.87
C ASN A 55 9.74 -15.23 7.89
N GLN A 56 9.68 -13.99 7.39
CA GLN A 56 9.26 -12.82 8.16
C GLN A 56 8.17 -12.05 7.42
N ARG A 57 7.49 -11.14 8.12
CA ARG A 57 6.51 -10.23 7.50
C ARG A 57 7.24 -9.12 6.74
N ILE A 58 6.76 -8.75 5.56
CA ILE A 58 7.37 -7.67 4.75
C ILE A 58 7.52 -6.33 5.48
N TYR A 59 6.69 -6.08 6.50
CA TYR A 59 6.75 -4.89 7.35
C TYR A 59 8.07 -4.74 8.14
N TYR A 60 8.88 -5.78 8.28
CA TYR A 60 10.21 -5.68 8.91
C TYR A 60 11.26 -5.04 7.98
N ALA A 61 11.02 -5.05 6.66
CA ALA A 61 11.95 -4.48 5.67
C ALA A 61 11.70 -3.00 5.35
N GLY A 62 10.77 -2.34 6.05
CA GLY A 62 10.33 -0.99 5.70
C GLY A 62 9.55 -0.26 6.78
N LYS A 63 9.10 0.94 6.44
CA LYS A 63 8.31 1.82 7.31
C LYS A 63 6.92 2.02 6.73
N LYS A 64 5.89 1.91 7.57
CA LYS A 64 4.52 2.26 7.19
C LYS A 64 4.44 3.76 6.92
N GLU A 65 3.89 4.12 5.77
CA GLU A 65 3.68 5.50 5.36
C GLU A 65 2.19 5.73 5.14
N LYS A 66 1.68 6.86 5.62
CA LYS A 66 0.29 7.30 5.50
C LYS A 66 0.30 8.71 4.96
#